data_AF-A0A4R1YC62-F1
#
_entry.id   AF-A0A4R1YC62-F1
#
_cell.length_a   1.000
_cell.length_b   1.000
_cell.length_c   1.000
_cell.angle_alpha   90.00
_cell.angle_beta   90.00
_cell.angle_gamma   90.00
#
_symmetry.space_group_name_H-M   'P 1'
#
loop_
_entity.id
_entity.type
_entity.pdbx_description
1 polymer ?
#
loop_
_entity_poly.entity_id
_entity_poly.type
_entity_poly.pdbx_seq_one_letter_code
_entity_poly.pdbx_strand_id
1 'polypeptide(L)'
;MGNETSVMEEGLRFVARLLEGEGMSDVCREFGISRKTGYKIFNRYKDDGLEALTDRSRRPVRYANQLQLGDGRYCYPLTVTDQASHYLLACEAFESTRERAVFDAFGRLFAERGLPLAIRSDNGLPFASPNGALQSIEAVGLVAAARHRAGAHQAGPSARKRPGRW
;
A
#
# COMPACT_ATOMS: atom_id res chain seq x y z
N MET A 1 -5.75 41.73 1.18
CA MET A 1 -4.92 40.89 2.07
C MET A 1 -5.72 39.66 2.41
N GLY A 2 -5.46 38.54 1.72
CA GLY A 2 -6.12 37.27 1.98
C GLY A 2 -5.54 36.62 3.23
N ASN A 3 -6.41 36.24 4.15
CA ASN A 3 -6.08 35.64 5.44
C ASN A 3 -5.67 34.17 5.24
N GLU A 4 -4.40 33.90 4.96
CA GLU A 4 -3.83 32.56 5.17
C GLU A 4 -3.64 32.37 6.67
N THR A 5 -4.70 31.97 7.36
CA THR A 5 -4.57 31.45 8.73
C THR A 5 -3.97 30.06 8.62
N SER A 6 -2.86 29.82 9.31
CA SER A 6 -2.21 28.51 9.26
C SER A 6 -3.09 27.46 9.97
N VAL A 7 -3.03 26.19 9.53
CA VAL A 7 -3.77 25.08 10.17
C VAL A 7 -3.53 25.01 11.69
N MET A 8 -2.34 25.44 12.13
CA MET A 8 -1.99 25.52 13.55
C MET A 8 -2.73 26.65 14.27
N GLU A 9 -2.86 27.83 13.68
CA GLU A 9 -3.62 28.96 14.25
C GLU A 9 -5.10 28.60 14.38
N GLU A 10 -5.66 27.93 13.38
CA GLU A 10 -7.04 27.49 13.42
C GLU A 10 -7.27 26.41 14.48
N GLY A 11 -6.35 25.45 14.60
CA GLY A 11 -6.37 24.45 15.68
C GLY A 11 -6.26 25.08 17.07
N LEU A 12 -5.42 26.11 17.23
CA LEU A 12 -5.26 26.81 18.49
C LEU A 12 -6.54 27.57 18.88
N ARG A 13 -7.14 28.28 17.92
CA ARG A 13 -8.43 28.97 18.11
C ARG A 13 -9.53 28.00 18.51
N PHE A 14 -9.56 26.82 17.90
CA PHE A 14 -10.52 25.76 18.23
C PHE A 14 -10.36 25.28 19.68
N VAL A 15 -9.13 25.00 20.10
CA VAL A 15 -8.83 24.53 21.47
C VAL A 15 -9.12 25.62 22.51
N ALA A 16 -8.71 26.86 22.25
CA ALA A 16 -8.91 27.97 23.19
C ALA A 16 -10.38 28.16 23.58
N ARG A 17 -11.29 28.14 22.60
CA ARG A 17 -12.73 28.24 22.83
C ARG A 17 -13.30 27.12 23.69
N LEU A 18 -12.82 25.90 23.49
CA LEU A 18 -13.21 24.76 24.33
C LEU A 18 -12.69 24.90 25.77
N LEU A 19 -11.49 25.49 25.96
CA LEU A 19 -10.95 25.77 27.29
C LEU A 19 -11.67 26.92 28.00
N GLU A 20 -12.22 27.88 27.24
CA GLU A 20 -13.11 28.93 27.75
C GLU A 20 -14.50 28.41 28.17
N GLY A 21 -14.77 27.12 27.94
CA GLY A 21 -15.99 26.44 28.39
C GLY A 21 -17.09 26.36 27.34
N GLU A 22 -16.81 26.73 26.08
CA GLU A 22 -17.79 26.59 25.01
C GLU A 22 -18.10 25.11 24.71
N GLY A 23 -19.34 24.86 24.29
CA GLY A 23 -19.81 23.51 23.98
C GLY A 23 -19.20 22.94 22.70
N MET A 24 -18.66 21.72 22.77
CA MET A 24 -18.05 21.00 21.64
C MET A 24 -18.91 21.00 20.36
N SER A 25 -20.23 20.84 20.50
CA SER A 25 -21.16 20.80 19.36
C SER A 25 -21.21 22.13 18.60
N ASP A 26 -21.18 23.26 19.30
CA ASP A 26 -21.31 24.58 18.70
C ASP A 26 -19.99 25.02 18.07
N VAL A 27 -18.87 24.82 18.79
CA VAL A 27 -17.53 25.09 18.26
C VAL A 27 -17.26 24.23 17.01
N CYS A 28 -17.58 22.94 17.01
CA CYS A 28 -17.42 22.10 15.81
C CYS A 28 -18.23 22.60 14.60
N ARG A 29 -19.47 23.08 14.84
CA ARG A 29 -20.34 23.61 13.79
C ARG A 29 -19.74 24.87 13.16
N GLU A 30 -19.19 25.76 13.97
CA GLU A 30 -18.60 27.01 13.50
C GLU A 30 -17.29 26.80 12.72
N PHE A 31 -16.48 25.82 13.13
CA PHE A 31 -15.25 25.44 12.42
C PHE A 31 -15.50 24.50 11.23
N GLY A 32 -16.75 24.15 10.93
CA GLY A 32 -17.08 23.28 9.80
C GLY A 32 -16.52 21.85 9.91
N ILE A 33 -16.25 21.38 11.13
CA ILE A 33 -15.70 20.03 11.38
C ILE A 33 -16.72 19.12 12.05
N SER A 34 -16.55 17.81 11.85
CA SER A 34 -17.34 16.82 12.59
C SER A 34 -16.98 16.83 14.07
N ARG A 35 -17.95 16.53 14.96
CA ARG A 35 -17.68 16.32 16.40
C ARG A 35 -16.60 15.27 16.66
N LYS A 36 -16.54 14.20 15.84
CA LYS A 36 -15.50 13.16 15.93
C LYS A 36 -14.11 13.75 15.69
N THR A 37 -13.98 14.66 14.73
CA THR A 37 -12.73 15.40 14.47
C THR A 37 -12.40 16.33 15.63
N GLY A 38 -13.39 17.08 16.12
CA GLY A 38 -13.22 17.98 17.27
C GLY A 38 -12.71 17.28 18.53
N TYR A 39 -13.34 16.16 18.91
CA TYR A 39 -12.86 15.34 20.04
C TYR A 39 -11.45 14.81 19.83
N LYS A 40 -11.07 14.40 18.61
CA LYS A 40 -9.70 13.96 18.33
C LYS A 40 -8.67 15.08 18.51
N ILE A 41 -8.99 16.28 18.01
CA ILE A 41 -8.12 17.45 18.15
C ILE A 41 -7.97 17.80 19.63
N PHE A 42 -9.08 17.92 20.36
CA PHE A 42 -9.08 18.32 21.76
C PHE A 42 -8.41 17.29 22.68
N ASN A 43 -8.69 15.99 22.50
CA ASN A 43 -8.03 14.94 23.28
C ASN A 43 -6.53 14.94 23.04
N ARG A 44 -6.08 15.08 21.79
CA ARG A 44 -4.66 15.15 21.49
C ARG A 44 -3.99 16.36 22.14
N TYR A 45 -4.66 17.51 22.17
CA TYR A 45 -4.18 18.67 22.91
C TYR A 45 -4.07 18.39 24.42
N LYS A 46 -5.07 17.71 25.01
CA LYS A 46 -5.02 17.34 26.43
C LYS A 46 -3.87 16.38 26.75
N ASP A 47 -3.54 15.50 25.83
CA ASP A 47 -2.49 14.49 26.00
C ASP A 47 -1.09 15.07 25.75
N ASP A 48 -0.91 15.82 24.65
CA ASP A 48 0.40 16.22 24.12
C ASP A 48 0.61 17.75 24.06
N GLY A 49 -0.32 18.56 24.57
CA GLY A 49 -0.22 20.01 24.60
C GLY A 49 -0.24 20.67 23.21
N LEU A 50 0.46 21.80 23.06
CA LEU A 50 0.45 22.60 21.83
C LEU A 50 1.07 21.87 20.63
N GLU A 51 2.05 21.00 20.87
CA GLU A 51 2.73 20.21 19.82
C GLU A 51 1.77 19.26 19.11
N ALA A 52 0.66 18.87 19.76
CA ALA A 52 -0.43 18.07 19.19
C ALA A 52 -1.01 18.62 17.88
N LEU A 53 -0.98 19.94 17.73
CA LEU A 53 -1.61 20.68 16.63
C LEU A 53 -0.72 20.81 15.39
N THR A 54 0.56 20.41 15.50
CA THR A 54 1.47 20.37 14.36
C THR A 54 1.11 19.22 13.40
N ASP A 55 1.42 19.38 12.10
CA ASP A 55 1.14 18.31 11.11
C ASP A 55 2.00 17.09 11.46
N ARG A 56 1.33 15.98 11.78
CA ARG A 56 2.00 14.70 12.02
C ARG A 56 2.16 13.98 10.70
N SER A 57 3.23 13.21 10.59
CA SER A 57 3.43 12.32 9.44
C SER A 57 2.20 11.44 9.22
N ARG A 58 1.64 11.47 8.00
CA ARG A 58 0.57 10.56 7.58
C ARG A 58 1.10 9.16 7.22
N ARG A 59 2.40 8.90 7.42
CA ARG A 59 3.02 7.61 7.12
C ARG A 59 2.48 6.54 8.08
N PRO A 60 2.06 5.37 7.58
CA PRO A 60 1.66 4.26 8.43
C PRO A 60 2.76 3.87 9.42
N VAL A 61 2.38 3.65 10.69
CA VAL A 61 3.31 3.20 11.75
C VAL A 61 3.80 1.78 11.50
N ARG A 62 3.04 0.99 10.74
CA ARG A 62 3.41 -0.37 10.30
C ARG A 62 3.00 -0.56 8.86
N TYR A 63 3.89 -1.16 8.08
CA TYR A 63 3.57 -1.65 6.75
C TYR A 63 2.93 -3.04 6.88
N ALA A 64 1.81 -3.28 6.21
CA ALA A 64 1.08 -4.54 6.30
C ALA A 64 1.91 -5.75 5.84
N ASN A 65 2.89 -5.52 4.95
CA ASN A 65 3.82 -6.53 4.46
C ASN A 65 5.12 -6.63 5.27
N GLN A 66 5.17 -6.10 6.50
CA GLN A 66 6.30 -6.27 7.41
C GLN A 66 5.85 -7.07 8.64
N LEU A 67 6.27 -8.33 8.70
CA LEU A 67 5.98 -9.25 9.79
C LEU A 67 7.22 -9.45 10.66
N GLN A 68 7.11 -9.26 11.97
CA GLN A 68 8.20 -9.58 12.89
C GLN A 68 8.08 -11.05 13.32
N LEU A 69 9.14 -11.82 13.12
CA LEU A 69 9.24 -13.21 13.52
C LEU A 69 9.56 -13.32 15.02
N GLY A 70 9.37 -14.51 15.60
CA GLY A 70 9.61 -14.76 17.03
C GLY A 70 11.07 -14.61 17.47
N ASP A 71 12.00 -14.60 16.52
CA ASP A 71 13.44 -14.36 16.74
C ASP A 71 13.85 -12.88 16.56
N GLY A 72 12.88 -11.98 16.38
CA GLY A 72 13.11 -10.55 16.21
C GLY A 72 13.46 -10.11 14.79
N ARG A 73 13.68 -11.05 13.85
CA ARG A 73 13.91 -10.72 12.42
C ARG A 73 12.62 -10.30 11.74
N TYR A 74 12.75 -9.49 10.68
CA TYR A 74 11.61 -9.13 9.84
C TYR A 74 11.49 -10.07 8.63
N CYS A 75 10.25 -10.40 8.30
CA CYS A 75 9.83 -11.13 7.12
C CYS A 75 8.96 -10.22 6.25
N TYR A 76 9.22 -10.24 4.95
CA TYR A 76 8.52 -9.47 3.94
C TYR A 76 7.88 -10.44 2.94
N PRO A 77 6.62 -10.87 3.17
CA PRO A 77 5.95 -11.78 2.27
C PRO A 77 5.58 -11.07 0.95
N LEU A 78 5.89 -11.73 -0.16
CA LEU A 78 5.32 -11.47 -1.48
C LEU A 78 4.16 -12.43 -1.70
N THR A 79 2.98 -11.87 -1.90
CA THR A 79 1.77 -12.62 -2.24
C THR A 79 1.31 -12.15 -3.61
N VAL A 80 1.19 -13.08 -4.56
CA VAL A 80 0.64 -12.80 -5.89
C VAL A 80 -0.63 -13.61 -6.06
N THR A 81 -1.73 -12.92 -6.34
CA THR A 81 -3.04 -13.54 -6.56
C THR A 81 -3.57 -13.19 -7.93
N ASP A 82 -4.30 -14.11 -8.56
CA ASP A 82 -5.13 -13.76 -9.70
C ASP A 82 -6.30 -12.88 -9.26
N GLN A 83 -6.56 -11.81 -10.01
CA GLN A 83 -7.54 -10.80 -9.62
C GLN A 83 -8.99 -11.30 -9.81
N ALA A 84 -9.24 -12.12 -10.83
CA ALA A 84 -10.60 -12.57 -11.16
C ALA A 84 -11.03 -13.78 -10.32
N SER A 85 -10.12 -14.73 -10.11
CA SER A 85 -10.40 -15.98 -9.40
C SER A 85 -9.98 -15.97 -7.94
N HIS A 86 -9.26 -14.94 -7.48
CA HIS A 86 -8.61 -14.89 -6.17
C HIS A 86 -7.64 -16.06 -5.90
N TYR A 87 -7.23 -16.78 -6.93
CA TYR A 87 -6.30 -17.91 -6.78
C TYR A 87 -4.91 -17.42 -6.40
N LEU A 88 -4.28 -18.06 -5.41
CA LEU A 88 -2.92 -17.74 -4.97
C LEU A 88 -1.91 -18.31 -5.97
N LEU A 89 -1.25 -17.41 -6.71
CA LEU A 89 -0.28 -17.76 -7.74
C LEU A 89 1.13 -17.94 -7.17
N ALA A 90 1.52 -17.12 -6.20
CA ALA A 90 2.79 -17.23 -5.48
C ALA A 90 2.68 -16.69 -4.05
N CYS A 91 3.44 -17.30 -3.14
CA CYS A 91 3.63 -16.84 -1.76
C CYS A 91 5.08 -17.13 -1.37
N GLU A 92 5.92 -16.08 -1.32
CA GLU A 92 7.34 -16.19 -0.99
C GLU A 92 7.67 -15.26 0.18
N ALA A 93 8.46 -15.74 1.13
CA ALA A 93 8.91 -14.96 2.29
C ALA A 93 10.33 -14.46 2.08
N PHE A 94 10.56 -13.15 2.20
CA PHE A 94 11.87 -12.54 2.05
C PHE A 94 12.41 -11.97 3.37
N GLU A 95 13.73 -12.02 3.55
CA GLU A 95 14.42 -11.38 4.69
C GLU A 95 14.66 -9.88 4.47
N SER A 96 14.37 -9.35 3.27
CA SER A 96 14.52 -7.93 2.94
C SER A 96 13.56 -7.50 1.84
N THR A 97 13.32 -6.19 1.70
CA THR A 97 12.51 -5.59 0.62
C THR A 97 13.31 -5.31 -0.65
N ARG A 98 14.49 -5.94 -0.84
CA ARG A 98 15.34 -5.69 -2.01
C ARG A 98 14.66 -6.14 -3.30
N GLU A 99 14.67 -5.25 -4.29
CA GLU A 99 13.95 -5.44 -5.56
C GLU A 99 14.35 -6.73 -6.31
N ARG A 100 15.63 -7.11 -6.28
CA ARG A 100 16.15 -8.28 -7.03
C ARG A 100 15.41 -9.58 -6.69
N ALA A 101 15.22 -9.88 -5.41
CA ALA A 101 14.58 -11.12 -4.99
C ALA A 101 13.11 -11.19 -5.44
N VAL A 102 12.42 -10.05 -5.41
CA VAL A 102 11.03 -9.90 -5.88
C VAL A 102 10.96 -10.08 -7.39
N PHE A 103 11.89 -9.49 -8.16
CA PHE A 103 11.96 -9.69 -9.62
C PHE A 103 12.24 -11.14 -10.00
N ASP A 104 13.11 -11.83 -9.27
CA ASP A 104 13.40 -13.24 -9.52
C ASP A 104 12.16 -14.12 -9.29
N ALA A 105 11.36 -13.81 -8.25
CA ALA A 105 10.09 -14.48 -7.98
C ALA A 105 9.06 -14.26 -9.10
N PHE A 106 8.88 -13.01 -9.56
CA PHE A 106 8.03 -12.73 -10.71
C PHE A 106 8.54 -13.41 -11.98
N GLY A 107 9.85 -13.43 -12.21
CA GLY A 107 10.46 -14.10 -13.36
C GLY A 107 10.15 -15.59 -13.39
N ARG A 108 10.25 -16.28 -12.24
CA ARG A 108 9.83 -17.69 -12.11
C ARG A 108 8.34 -17.87 -12.36
N LEU A 109 7.50 -17.04 -11.72
CA LEU A 109 6.05 -17.13 -11.85
C LEU A 109 5.60 -16.94 -13.32
N PHE A 110 6.16 -15.96 -14.01
CA PHE A 110 5.81 -15.68 -15.41
C PHE A 110 6.37 -16.71 -16.37
N ALA A 111 7.52 -17.32 -16.07
CA ALA A 111 8.02 -18.46 -16.84
C ALA A 111 7.09 -19.68 -16.72
N GLU A 112 6.50 -19.89 -15.54
CA GLU A 112 5.60 -21.02 -15.29
C GLU A 112 4.17 -20.79 -15.81
N ARG A 113 3.62 -19.58 -15.62
CA ARG A 113 2.20 -19.27 -15.85
C ARG A 113 1.93 -18.33 -17.01
N GLY A 114 2.98 -17.83 -17.66
CA GLY A 114 2.90 -16.80 -18.67
C GLY A 114 2.85 -15.39 -18.07
N LEU A 115 3.01 -14.40 -18.95
CA LEU A 115 2.94 -13.00 -18.55
C LEU A 115 1.50 -12.56 -18.26
N PRO A 116 1.27 -11.75 -17.22
CA PRO A 116 -0.04 -11.18 -16.96
C PRO A 116 -0.37 -10.07 -17.97
N LEU A 117 -1.66 -9.85 -18.20
CA LEU A 117 -2.14 -8.69 -18.98
C LEU A 117 -1.90 -7.37 -18.23
N ALA A 118 -2.06 -7.38 -16.91
CA ALA A 118 -1.79 -6.25 -16.03
C ALA A 118 -1.41 -6.75 -14.64
N ILE A 119 -0.61 -5.96 -13.92
CA ILE A 119 -0.28 -6.18 -12.50
C ILE A 119 -0.87 -5.01 -11.72
N ARG A 120 -1.59 -5.33 -10.63
CA ARG A 120 -2.05 -4.35 -9.65
C ARG A 120 -1.29 -4.59 -8.36
N SER A 121 -0.38 -3.69 -8.01
CA SER A 121 0.31 -3.68 -6.72
C SER A 121 -0.35 -2.69 -5.76
N ASP A 122 -0.04 -2.82 -4.48
CA ASP A 122 -0.25 -1.74 -3.52
C ASP A 122 0.89 -0.71 -3.61
N ASN A 123 0.80 0.35 -2.81
CA ASN A 123 1.85 1.38 -2.68
C ASN A 123 2.89 0.98 -1.61
N GLY A 124 3.09 -0.30 -1.35
CA GLY A 124 4.14 -0.80 -0.47
C GLY A 124 5.50 -0.77 -1.16
N LEU A 125 6.59 -0.79 -0.38
CA LEU A 125 7.90 -1.13 -0.94
C LEU A 125 7.89 -2.59 -1.39
N PRO A 126 8.48 -2.93 -2.55
CA PRO A 126 9.37 -2.11 -3.39
C PRO A 126 8.67 -1.23 -4.45
N PHE A 127 7.34 -1.30 -4.59
CA PHE A 127 6.57 -0.63 -5.64
C PHE A 127 6.44 0.90 -5.48
N ALA A 128 6.72 1.44 -4.29
CA ALA A 128 6.57 2.87 -3.99
C ALA A 128 7.87 3.64 -3.60
N SER A 129 9.07 3.10 -3.88
CA SER A 129 10.34 3.76 -3.51
C SER A 129 10.62 5.01 -4.36
N PRO A 130 10.94 6.20 -3.80
CA PRO A 130 11.25 7.43 -4.55
C PRO A 130 12.41 7.30 -5.57
N ASN A 131 13.28 6.31 -5.37
CA ASN A 131 14.41 5.98 -6.26
C ASN A 131 14.31 4.55 -6.83
N GLY A 132 13.18 3.86 -6.64
CA GLY A 132 13.02 2.47 -7.09
C GLY A 132 12.60 2.41 -8.55
N ALA A 133 13.16 1.46 -9.29
CA ALA A 133 12.84 1.22 -10.71
C ALA A 133 11.37 0.78 -10.96
N LEU A 134 10.54 0.78 -9.90
CA LEU A 134 9.18 0.24 -9.84
C LEU A 134 8.10 1.32 -9.73
N GLN A 135 8.44 2.60 -9.50
CA GLN A 135 7.42 3.69 -9.53
C GLN A 135 6.74 3.83 -10.90
N SER A 136 7.37 3.29 -11.95
CA SER A 136 6.86 3.24 -13.31
C SER A 136 6.33 1.85 -13.72
N ILE A 137 5.97 0.97 -12.76
CA ILE A 137 4.85 0.04 -13.00
C ILE A 137 3.54 0.82 -12.79
N GLU A 138 3.39 1.90 -13.56
CA GLU A 138 2.08 2.21 -14.10
C GLU A 138 1.62 0.95 -14.84
N ALA A 139 0.34 0.62 -14.75
CA ALA A 139 -0.29 -0.40 -15.57
C ALA A 139 0.29 -0.37 -17.00
N VAL A 140 0.71 -1.55 -17.52
CA VAL A 140 1.35 -1.75 -18.83
C VAL A 140 2.86 -1.45 -18.88
N GLY A 141 3.72 -2.43 -18.55
CA GLY A 141 5.17 -2.21 -18.66
C GLY A 141 6.11 -3.42 -18.73
N LEU A 142 5.75 -4.60 -18.19
CA LEU A 142 6.58 -5.82 -18.36
C LEU A 142 6.21 -6.66 -19.60
N VAL A 143 5.64 -6.03 -20.64
CA VAL A 143 5.26 -6.70 -21.89
C VAL A 143 6.36 -6.61 -22.96
N ALA A 144 7.37 -5.75 -22.80
CA ALA A 144 8.37 -5.54 -23.87
C ALA A 144 9.65 -6.40 -23.76
N ALA A 145 10.15 -6.69 -22.55
CA ALA A 145 11.45 -7.37 -22.40
C ALA A 145 11.39 -8.90 -22.63
N ALA A 146 10.24 -9.54 -22.41
CA ALA A 146 10.10 -10.98 -22.61
C ALA A 146 9.82 -11.39 -24.07
N ARG A 147 9.44 -10.45 -24.93
CA ARG A 147 9.09 -10.73 -26.34
C ARG A 147 10.29 -11.01 -27.25
N HIS A 148 11.53 -10.76 -26.80
CA HIS A 148 12.71 -10.93 -27.64
C HIS A 148 13.57 -12.19 -27.38
N ARG A 149 13.15 -13.13 -26.51
CA ARG A 149 13.94 -14.35 -26.25
C ARG A 149 13.20 -15.69 -26.39
N ALA A 150 11.91 -15.70 -26.71
CA ALA A 150 11.14 -16.94 -26.84
C ALA A 150 10.52 -17.10 -28.24
N GLY A 151 11.32 -16.88 -29.27
CA GLY A 151 10.95 -17.06 -30.68
C GLY A 151 11.61 -18.27 -31.34
N ALA A 152 11.83 -19.37 -30.61
CA ALA A 152 12.23 -20.65 -31.17
C ALA A 152 11.95 -21.77 -30.15
N HIS A 153 10.81 -22.46 -30.29
CA HIS A 153 10.73 -23.93 -30.29
C HIS A 153 9.27 -24.42 -30.21
N GLN A 154 8.80 -24.88 -31.37
CA GLN A 154 8.06 -26.11 -31.65
C GLN A 154 7.00 -26.62 -30.65
N ALA A 155 5.80 -26.80 -31.23
CA ALA A 155 4.65 -27.51 -30.69
C ALA A 155 4.99 -28.93 -30.18
N GLY A 156 4.48 -29.25 -28.99
CA GLY A 156 4.39 -30.61 -28.43
C GLY A 156 2.93 -31.10 -28.35
N PRO A 157 2.68 -32.42 -28.29
CA PRO A 157 1.53 -33.05 -28.92
C PRO A 157 0.24 -33.09 -28.08
N SER A 158 -0.87 -33.08 -28.82
CA SER A 158 -2.26 -33.23 -28.38
C SER A 158 -2.50 -34.49 -27.51
N ALA A 159 -3.18 -34.29 -26.38
CA ALA A 159 -3.55 -35.34 -25.43
C ALA A 159 -4.52 -36.38 -26.04
N ARG A 160 -4.20 -37.67 -25.88
CA ARG A 160 -5.04 -38.81 -26.26
C ARG A 160 -6.37 -38.82 -25.50
N LYS A 161 -7.48 -38.94 -26.22
CA LYS A 161 -8.79 -39.34 -25.67
C LYS A 161 -8.74 -40.80 -25.20
N ARG A 162 -9.18 -41.07 -23.96
CA ARG A 162 -9.45 -42.44 -23.47
C ARG A 162 -10.83 -42.89 -23.98
N PRO A 163 -11.01 -44.15 -24.43
CA PRO A 163 -12.33 -44.65 -24.78
C PRO A 163 -13.08 -45.09 -23.52
N GLY A 164 -14.30 -44.57 -23.34
CA GLY A 164 -15.27 -45.09 -22.36
C GLY A 164 -15.88 -46.38 -22.90
N ARG A 165 -15.95 -47.40 -22.05
CA ARG A 165 -16.52 -48.72 -22.31
C ARG A 165 -17.82 -48.84 -21.50
N TRP A 166 -18.89 -49.24 -22.21
CA TRP A 166 -20.26 -49.55 -21.78
C TRP A 166 -21.14 -48.37 -21.35
#